data_AF-A0A518DA22-F1
#
_entry.id   AF-A0A518DA22-F1
#
_cell.length_a   1.000
_cell.length_b   1.000
_cell.length_c   1.000
_cell.angle_alpha   90.00
_cell.angle_beta   90.00
_cell.angle_gamma   90.00
#
_symmetry.space_group_name_H-M   'P 1'
#
loop_
_entity.id
_entity.type
_entity.pdbx_description
1 polymer ?
#
loop_
_entity_poly.entity_id
_entity_poly.type
_entity_poly.pdbx_seq_one_letter_code
_entity_poly.pdbx_strand_id
1 'polypeptide(L)'
;MAVSTSGGQELAGQVPTILPIAQTASLNALAQAALWLALILALAGSGFWLMKKLRGGSAEDTPETGELLTKFRELHARGGLSDEEYRTIRTQLATELRTELRDNDDEA
;
A
#
# COMPACT_ATOMS: atom_id res chain seq x y z
N MET A 1 -25.72 -90.02 -2.00
CA MET A 1 -24.50 -89.30 -1.55
C MET A 1 -23.95 -88.55 -2.74
N ALA A 2 -23.41 -87.35 -2.49
CA ALA A 2 -22.91 -86.34 -3.43
C ALA A 2 -23.97 -85.39 -4.01
N VAL A 3 -23.82 -84.07 -4.01
CA VAL A 3 -23.06 -83.10 -3.21
C VAL A 3 -23.63 -81.76 -3.67
N SER A 4 -24.02 -80.88 -2.74
CA SER A 4 -24.41 -79.51 -3.09
C SER A 4 -23.24 -78.80 -3.75
N THR A 5 -23.40 -78.37 -5.00
CA THR A 5 -22.52 -77.36 -5.59
C THR A 5 -23.21 -76.00 -5.47
N SER A 6 -22.94 -75.34 -4.35
CA SER A 6 -23.15 -73.91 -4.17
C SER A 6 -21.90 -73.23 -4.73
N GLY A 7 -21.93 -72.87 -6.02
CA GLY A 7 -20.80 -72.30 -6.72
C GLY A 7 -21.14 -70.92 -7.28
N GLY A 8 -20.69 -69.88 -6.56
CA GLY A 8 -20.22 -68.60 -7.09
C GLY A 8 -21.11 -67.86 -8.08
N GLN A 9 -21.89 -66.90 -7.59
CA GLN A 9 -22.29 -65.72 -8.37
C GLN A 9 -21.01 -65.06 -8.91
N GLU A 10 -20.76 -65.18 -10.21
CA GLU A 10 -19.73 -64.44 -10.91
C GLU A 10 -20.12 -62.95 -10.87
N LEU A 11 -19.53 -62.23 -9.92
CA LEU A 11 -19.51 -60.79 -9.92
C LEU A 11 -18.73 -60.36 -11.16
N ALA A 12 -19.44 -60.20 -12.28
CA ALA A 12 -18.94 -59.53 -13.46
C ALA A 12 -18.46 -58.15 -13.01
N GLY A 13 -17.15 -58.02 -12.84
CA GLY A 13 -16.49 -56.84 -12.35
C GLY A 13 -16.76 -55.69 -13.31
N GLN A 14 -17.73 -54.85 -12.96
CA GLN A 14 -17.85 -53.51 -13.50
C GLN A 14 -16.60 -52.75 -13.06
N VAL A 15 -15.54 -52.79 -13.86
CA VAL A 15 -14.41 -51.88 -13.67
C VAL A 15 -14.98 -50.47 -13.85
N PRO A 16 -14.95 -49.60 -12.82
CA PRO A 16 -15.38 -48.23 -13.02
C PRO A 16 -14.41 -47.60 -14.02
N THR A 17 -14.89 -47.31 -15.22
CA THR A 17 -14.18 -46.47 -16.18
C THR A 17 -14.05 -45.10 -15.55
N ILE A 18 -12.91 -44.84 -14.91
CA ILE A 18 -12.58 -43.52 -14.38
C ILE A 18 -12.37 -42.62 -15.60
N LEU A 19 -13.35 -41.76 -15.89
CA LEU A 19 -13.22 -40.78 -16.95
C LEU A 19 -12.04 -39.85 -16.64
N PRO A 20 -11.13 -39.57 -17.58
CA PRO A 20 -10.13 -38.55 -17.38
C PRO A 20 -10.84 -37.20 -17.23
N ILE A 21 -10.75 -36.60 -16.04
CA ILE A 21 -11.22 -35.24 -15.80
C ILE A 21 -10.53 -34.30 -16.79
N ALA A 22 -11.30 -33.72 -17.71
CA ALA A 22 -10.79 -32.82 -18.73
C ALA A 22 -10.08 -31.62 -18.07
N GLN A 23 -8.78 -31.52 -18.27
CA GLN A 23 -7.91 -30.54 -17.62
C GLN A 23 -7.70 -29.30 -18.50
N THR A 24 -8.76 -28.79 -19.15
CA THR A 24 -8.64 -27.78 -20.22
C THR A 24 -9.02 -26.35 -19.81
N ALA A 25 -9.07 -26.03 -18.51
CA ALA A 25 -9.50 -24.69 -18.04
C ALA A 25 -8.38 -23.80 -17.48
N SER A 26 -7.10 -24.16 -17.63
CA SER A 26 -6.00 -23.43 -16.97
C SER A 26 -5.59 -22.14 -17.68
N LEU A 27 -5.77 -22.02 -19.00
CA LEU A 27 -5.37 -20.83 -19.75
C LEU A 27 -6.24 -19.60 -19.40
N ASN A 28 -7.55 -19.80 -19.23
CA ASN A 28 -8.47 -18.73 -18.81
C ASN A 28 -8.20 -18.30 -17.38
N ALA A 29 -7.90 -19.25 -16.49
CA ALA A 29 -7.56 -18.95 -15.10
C ALA A 29 -6.27 -18.12 -15.01
N LEU A 30 -5.27 -18.43 -15.83
CA LEU A 30 -4.01 -17.70 -15.86
C LEU A 30 -4.17 -16.30 -16.47
N ALA A 31 -4.92 -16.18 -17.56
CA ALA A 31 -5.25 -14.88 -18.17
C ALA A 31 -6.07 -13.99 -17.23
N GLN A 32 -7.05 -14.58 -16.53
CA GLN A 32 -7.86 -13.88 -15.54
C GLN A 32 -7.00 -13.42 -14.35
N ALA A 33 -6.11 -14.26 -13.84
CA ALA A 33 -5.18 -13.89 -12.77
C ALA A 33 -4.25 -12.75 -13.21
N ALA A 34 -3.72 -12.80 -14.44
CA ALA A 34 -2.88 -11.74 -14.98
C ALA A 34 -3.61 -10.40 -15.13
N LEU A 35 -4.89 -10.42 -15.54
CA LEU A 35 -5.73 -9.22 -15.61
C LEU A 35 -5.96 -8.60 -14.23
N TRP A 36 -6.29 -9.41 -13.22
CA TRP A 36 -6.45 -8.92 -11.85
C TRP A 36 -5.14 -8.34 -11.29
N LEU A 37 -4.01 -9.01 -11.54
CA LEU A 37 -2.70 -8.52 -11.13
C LEU A 37 -2.37 -7.18 -11.81
N ALA A 38 -2.58 -7.09 -13.12
CA ALA A 38 -2.36 -5.86 -13.88
C ALA A 38 -3.25 -4.72 -13.38
N LEU A 39 -4.51 -5.01 -13.05
CA LEU A 39 -5.44 -4.04 -12.46
C LEU A 39 -4.93 -3.54 -11.09
N ILE A 40 -4.52 -4.45 -10.20
CA ILE A 40 -3.97 -4.08 -8.89
C ILE A 40 -2.71 -3.23 -9.04
N LEU A 41 -1.79 -3.62 -9.91
CA LEU A 41 -0.56 -2.85 -10.18
C LEU A 41 -0.87 -1.48 -10.79
N ALA A 42 -1.86 -1.39 -11.69
CA ALA A 42 -2.31 -0.12 -12.25
C ALA A 42 -2.91 0.78 -11.16
N LEU A 43 -3.73 0.24 -10.26
CA LEU A 43 -4.30 0.99 -9.13
C LEU A 43 -3.21 1.43 -8.14
N ALA A 44 -2.29 0.54 -7.78
CA ALA A 44 -1.20 0.83 -6.86
C ALA A 44 -0.23 1.87 -7.47
N GLY A 45 0.14 1.70 -8.73
CA GLY A 45 0.98 2.63 -9.48
C GLY A 45 0.31 3.99 -9.66
N SER A 46 -0.99 4.02 -9.98
CA SER A 46 -1.77 5.25 -10.09
C SER A 46 -1.88 5.96 -8.75
N GLY A 47 -2.15 5.23 -7.66
CA GLY A 47 -2.18 5.78 -6.30
C GLY A 47 -0.84 6.35 -5.88
N PHE A 48 0.26 5.62 -6.15
CA PHE A 48 1.61 6.11 -5.91
C PHE A 48 1.93 7.35 -6.75
N TRP A 49 1.56 7.35 -8.03
CA TRP A 49 1.77 8.48 -8.93
C TRP A 49 0.95 9.71 -8.51
N LEU A 50 -0.31 9.52 -8.09
CA LEU A 50 -1.15 10.59 -7.53
C LEU A 50 -0.52 11.14 -6.26
N MET A 51 -0.08 10.27 -5.35
CA MET A 51 0.56 10.69 -4.11
C MET A 51 1.88 11.43 -4.38
N LYS A 52 2.67 10.98 -5.36
CA LYS A 52 3.91 11.64 -5.79
C LYS A 52 3.64 12.95 -6.54
N LYS A 53 2.53 13.06 -7.27
CA LYS A 53 2.13 14.29 -7.97
C LYS A 53 1.63 15.33 -6.99
N LEU A 54 0.82 14.93 -6.01
CA LEU A 54 0.40 15.80 -4.91
C LEU A 54 1.61 16.20 -4.05
N ARG A 55 2.51 15.25 -3.76
CA ARG A 55 3.77 15.53 -3.07
C ARG A 55 4.81 16.20 -3.96
N GLY A 56 4.62 16.29 -5.27
CA GLY A 56 5.45 17.09 -6.17
C GLY A 56 5.09 18.57 -6.13
N GLY A 57 3.86 18.89 -5.70
CA GLY A 57 3.49 20.25 -5.28
C GLY A 57 4.01 20.59 -3.89
N SER A 58 4.15 19.59 -3.00
CA SER A 58 4.58 19.79 -1.61
C SER A 58 5.95 19.23 -1.24
N ALA A 59 6.78 18.84 -2.22
CA ALA A 59 8.18 18.48 -1.98
C ALA A 59 9.06 19.74 -1.86
N GLU A 60 8.60 20.85 -2.44
CA GLU A 60 9.07 22.21 -2.12
C GLU A 60 8.38 22.77 -0.87
N ASP A 61 7.23 22.22 -0.45
CA ASP A 61 6.56 22.59 0.81
C ASP A 61 7.00 21.69 1.99
N THR A 62 8.30 21.40 2.14
CA THR A 62 8.77 21.30 3.53
C THR A 62 8.70 22.75 4.00
N PRO A 63 7.70 23.17 4.79
CA PRO A 63 7.51 24.59 5.06
C PRO A 63 8.80 25.08 5.67
N GLU A 64 9.49 25.94 4.93
CA GLU A 64 10.73 26.58 5.36
C GLU A 64 10.50 27.08 6.78
N THR A 65 11.48 26.96 7.65
CA THR A 65 11.27 27.23 9.09
C THR A 65 10.65 28.62 9.34
N GLY A 66 10.82 29.58 8.41
CA GLY A 66 10.15 30.88 8.36
C GLY A 66 8.63 30.85 8.12
N GLU A 67 8.11 29.93 7.31
CA GLU A 67 6.67 29.76 7.08
C GLU A 67 5.97 29.14 8.31
N LEU A 68 6.63 28.19 8.99
CA LEU A 68 6.17 27.64 10.26
C LEU A 68 6.08 28.74 11.34
N LEU A 69 7.09 29.60 11.47
CA LEU A 69 7.07 30.76 12.37
C LEU A 69 5.89 31.69 12.09
N THR A 70 5.52 31.84 10.81
CA THR A 70 4.40 32.68 10.40
C THR A 70 3.05 32.07 10.79
N LYS A 71 2.86 30.76 10.58
CA LYS A 71 1.65 30.04 11.02
C LYS A 71 1.50 30.03 12.55
N PHE A 72 2.59 29.83 13.28
CA PHE A 72 2.59 29.91 14.75
C PHE A 72 2.23 31.32 15.26
N ARG A 73 2.72 32.38 14.61
CA ARG A 73 2.37 33.77 14.94
C ARG A 73 0.89 34.05 14.71
N GLU A 74 0.30 33.52 13.64
CA GLU A 74 -1.12 33.66 13.36
C GLU A 74 -1.98 32.88 14.37
N LEU A 75 -1.56 31.67 14.74
CA LEU A 75 -2.24 30.85 15.75
C LEU A 75 -2.22 31.53 17.12
N HIS A 76 -1.11 32.17 17.47
CA HIS A 76 -0.98 33.00 18.67
C HIS A 76 -1.90 34.22 18.63
N ALA A 77 -1.92 34.97 17.52
CA ALA A 77 -2.77 36.14 17.36
C ALA A 77 -4.28 35.82 17.44
N ARG A 78 -4.67 34.58 17.10
CA ARG A 78 -6.04 34.07 17.23
C ARG A 78 -6.38 33.51 18.62
N GLY A 79 -5.44 33.55 19.57
CA GLY A 79 -5.63 33.04 20.93
C GLY A 79 -5.55 31.51 21.04
N GLY A 80 -5.03 30.83 20.02
CA GLY A 80 -4.84 29.37 20.04
C GLY A 80 -3.57 28.92 20.76
N LEU A 81 -2.77 29.86 21.26
CA LEU A 81 -1.50 29.62 21.93
C LEU A 81 -1.27 30.69 23.01
N SER A 82 -0.80 30.30 24.19
CA SER A 82 -0.40 31.25 25.24
C SER A 82 0.91 31.95 24.88
N ASP A 83 1.16 33.13 25.47
CA ASP A 83 2.39 33.90 25.30
C ASP A 83 3.64 33.06 25.65
N GLU A 84 3.57 32.22 26.70
CA GLU A 84 4.65 31.34 27.13
C GLU A 84 4.94 30.22 26.12
N GLU A 85 3.88 29.61 25.58
CA GLU A 85 3.96 28.55 24.57
C GLU A 85 4.51 29.11 23.26
N TYR A 86 4.05 30.30 22.86
CA TYR A 86 4.56 30.99 21.69
C TYR A 86 6.03 31.34 21.82
N ARG A 87 6.46 31.87 22.97
CA ARG A 87 7.86 32.23 23.20
C ARG A 87 8.78 31.02 23.12
N THR A 88 8.37 29.89 23.69
CA THR A 88 9.15 28.64 23.68
C THR A 88 9.31 28.11 22.26
N ILE A 89 8.21 28.00 21.51
CA ILE A 89 8.22 27.48 20.14
C ILE A 89 8.99 28.43 19.21
N ARG A 90 8.80 29.75 19.37
CA ARG A 90 9.55 30.76 18.61
C ARG A 90 11.05 30.63 18.82
N THR A 91 11.51 30.39 20.04
CA THR A 91 12.94 30.23 20.32
C THR A 91 13.49 28.99 19.63
N GLN A 92 12.79 27.86 19.70
CA GLN A 92 13.22 26.63 19.06
C GLN A 92 13.27 26.75 17.52
N LEU A 93 12.21 27.26 16.90
CA LEU A 93 12.16 27.47 15.44
C LEU A 93 13.18 28.52 14.97
N ALA A 94 13.44 29.57 15.75
CA ALA A 94 14.46 30.56 15.39
C ALA A 94 15.89 29.96 15.40
N THR A 95 16.16 29.00 16.27
CA THR A 95 17.43 28.26 16.27
C THR A 95 17.56 27.36 15.06
N GLU A 96 16.49 26.67 14.69
CA GLU A 96 16.44 25.76 13.55
C GLU A 96 16.56 26.53 12.22
N LEU A 97 15.84 27.64 12.07
CA LEU A 97 15.94 28.54 10.90
C LEU A 97 17.36 29.10 10.71
N ARG A 98 18.03 29.48 11.81
CA ARG A 98 19.40 29.98 11.74
C ARG A 98 20.40 28.90 11.35
N THR A 99 20.09 27.65 11.68
CA THR A 99 20.91 26.50 11.29
C THR A 99 20.72 26.21 9.80
N GLU A 100 19.48 26.21 9.32
CA GLU A 100 19.13 26.04 7.91
C GLU A 100 19.75 27.12 7.02
N LEU A 101 19.67 28.40 7.40
CA LEU A 101 20.30 29.50 6.66
C LEU A 101 21.83 29.36 6.57
N ARG A 102 22.48 28.93 7.66
CA ARG A 102 23.93 28.78 7.68
C ARG A 102 24.41 27.60 6.81
N ASP A 103 23.64 26.51 6.78
CA ASP A 103 23.94 25.34 5.95
C ASP A 103 23.83 25.66 4.45
N ASN A 104 22.83 26.47 4.07
CA ASN A 104 22.67 26.95 2.69
C ASN A 104 23.75 27.94 2.25
N ASP A 105 24.28 28.77 3.16
CA ASP A 105 25.37 29.71 2.86
C ASP A 105 26.74 29.00 2.70
N ASP A 106 26.93 27.83 3.32
CA ASP A 106 28.18 27.05 3.26
C ASP A 106 28.25 26.11 2.03
N GLU A 107 27.11 25.81 1.39
CA GLU A 107 26.98 24.97 0.18
C GLU A 107 26.99 25.79 -1.14
N ALA A 108 27.02 27.14 -1.08
CA ALA A 108 27.00 28.06 -2.21
C ALA A 108 28.39 28.62 -2.59
#